data_AF-A0A0X7BDK0-F1
#
_entry.id   AF-A0A0X7BDK0-F1
#
_cell.length_a   1.000
_cell.length_b   1.000
_cell.length_c   1.000
_cell.angle_alpha   90.00
_cell.angle_beta   90.00
_cell.angle_gamma   90.00
#
_symmetry.space_group_name_H-M   'P 1'
#
loop_
_entity.id
_entity.type
_entity.pdbx_description
1 polymer ?
#
loop_
_entity_poly.entity_id
_entity_poly.type
_entity_poly.pdbx_seq_one_letter_code
_entity_poly.pdbx_strand_id
1 'polypeptide(L)'
;MKVTYLLLTFLLGNFAAETAFMAEQKKFDRVRAAIIEKSQIIQQKLHSNGLEIDDLNLVFVAYKDCGELEVYGKRTTETTYKKIDTYKIRARSGKLGPKRMEGDFQTPEGIYYIDTFNPTSQYHLSLGINYPNQADRKKSTEKKLGGDIYIHGSNVTVGCLPMTDDKIKELYLYAINAKNDGQTKIPVYIFPYKMTDIHFDLYKLKYADNPELVAFWSNLKVGYDKFMNDKQELAYTVDKSGNYNF
;
A
#
# COMPACT_ATOMS: atom_id res chain seq x y z
N MET A 1 -14.31 -64.98 -7.93
CA MET A 1 -14.41 -63.59 -8.45
C MET A 1 -14.52 -62.63 -7.27
N LYS A 2 -13.46 -61.88 -6.95
CA LYS A 2 -13.50 -60.83 -5.92
C LYS A 2 -13.89 -59.52 -6.61
N VAL A 3 -15.07 -58.99 -6.29
CA VAL A 3 -15.53 -57.68 -6.75
C VAL A 3 -14.97 -56.65 -5.77
N THR A 4 -13.97 -55.90 -6.20
CA THR A 4 -13.43 -54.77 -5.44
C THR A 4 -14.28 -53.54 -5.74
N TYR A 5 -14.98 -53.03 -4.74
CA TYR A 5 -15.71 -51.77 -4.85
C TYR A 5 -14.71 -50.60 -4.76
N LEU A 6 -14.57 -49.85 -5.85
CA LEU A 6 -13.82 -48.60 -5.88
C LEU A 6 -14.70 -47.51 -5.26
N LEU A 7 -14.39 -47.12 -4.02
CA LEU A 7 -15.07 -46.01 -3.35
C LEU A 7 -14.58 -44.70 -4.00
N LEU A 8 -15.41 -44.09 -4.85
CA LEU A 8 -15.14 -42.79 -5.46
C LEU A 8 -15.38 -41.70 -4.39
N THR A 9 -14.33 -41.25 -3.72
CA THR A 9 -14.41 -40.08 -2.84
C THR A 9 -14.51 -38.83 -3.70
N PHE A 10 -15.71 -38.25 -3.77
CA PHE A 10 -15.91 -36.91 -4.31
C PHE A 10 -15.21 -35.91 -3.38
N LEU A 11 -14.05 -35.40 -3.79
CA LEU A 11 -13.45 -34.20 -3.20
C LEU A 11 -14.36 -33.02 -3.55
N LEU A 12 -15.25 -32.67 -2.63
CA LEU A 12 -15.94 -31.38 -2.64
C LEU A 12 -14.89 -30.31 -2.42
N GLY A 13 -14.33 -29.78 -3.51
CA GLY A 13 -13.56 -28.54 -3.45
C GLY A 13 -14.45 -27.45 -2.88
N ASN A 14 -14.01 -26.82 -1.79
CA ASN A 14 -14.64 -25.61 -1.28
C ASN A 14 -14.51 -24.51 -2.34
N PHE A 15 -15.49 -24.37 -3.23
CA PHE A 15 -15.67 -23.14 -3.98
C PHE A 15 -16.17 -22.09 -3.00
N ALA A 16 -15.25 -21.29 -2.45
CA ALA A 16 -15.64 -20.08 -1.74
C ALA A 16 -16.47 -19.22 -2.70
N ALA A 17 -17.71 -18.91 -2.32
CA ALA A 17 -18.58 -18.09 -3.13
C ALA A 17 -17.95 -16.70 -3.31
N GLU A 18 -17.91 -16.22 -4.55
CA GLU A 18 -17.39 -14.89 -4.87
C GLU A 18 -18.15 -13.81 -4.08
N THR A 19 -17.41 -12.93 -3.40
CA THR A 19 -18.05 -11.87 -2.61
C THR A 19 -18.72 -10.85 -3.52
N ALA A 20 -19.72 -10.14 -2.98
CA ALA A 20 -20.37 -9.04 -3.71
C ALA A 20 -19.37 -7.94 -4.13
N PHE A 21 -18.30 -7.73 -3.34
CA PHE A 21 -17.26 -6.76 -3.67
C PHE A 21 -16.46 -7.18 -4.91
N MET A 22 -15.97 -8.43 -4.95
CA MET A 22 -15.21 -8.92 -6.11
C MET A 22 -16.08 -8.96 -7.37
N ALA A 23 -17.34 -9.40 -7.24
CA ALA A 23 -18.30 -9.39 -8.35
C ALA A 23 -18.52 -7.98 -8.92
N GLU A 24 -18.60 -6.96 -8.05
CA GLU A 24 -18.69 -5.56 -8.46
C GLU A 24 -17.43 -5.11 -9.23
N GLN A 25 -16.24 -5.46 -8.72
CA GLN A 25 -14.98 -5.12 -9.40
C GLN A 25 -14.89 -5.76 -10.79
N LYS A 26 -15.36 -7.00 -10.97
CA LYS A 26 -15.32 -7.69 -12.26
C LYS A 26 -16.30 -7.14 -13.31
N LYS A 27 -17.21 -6.23 -12.96
CA LYS A 27 -18.06 -5.53 -13.95
C LYS A 27 -17.24 -4.63 -14.88
N PHE A 28 -16.07 -4.19 -14.45
CA PHE A 28 -15.23 -3.26 -15.22
C PHE A 28 -14.22 -4.00 -16.11
N ASP A 29 -14.19 -3.64 -17.40
CA ASP A 29 -13.33 -4.25 -18.42
C ASP A 29 -11.85 -4.23 -18.02
N ARG A 30 -11.40 -3.12 -17.42
CA ARG A 30 -10.00 -2.96 -16.98
C ARG A 30 -9.62 -3.94 -15.88
N VAL A 31 -10.54 -4.26 -14.98
CA VAL A 31 -10.32 -5.26 -13.92
C VAL A 31 -10.26 -6.66 -14.52
N ARG A 32 -11.17 -6.99 -15.45
CA ARG A 32 -11.13 -8.28 -16.16
C ARG A 32 -9.84 -8.45 -16.97
N ALA A 33 -9.41 -7.39 -17.67
CA ALA A 33 -8.14 -7.38 -18.39
C ALA A 33 -6.96 -7.57 -17.44
N ALA A 34 -6.94 -6.87 -16.30
CA ALA A 34 -5.92 -7.08 -15.28
C ALA A 34 -5.86 -8.54 -14.81
N ILE A 35 -7.01 -9.17 -14.51
CA ILE A 35 -7.08 -10.58 -14.11
C ILE A 35 -6.46 -11.47 -15.20
N ILE A 36 -6.90 -11.33 -16.45
CA ILE A 36 -6.41 -12.13 -17.58
C ILE A 36 -4.89 -11.98 -17.75
N GLU A 37 -4.38 -10.76 -17.70
CA GLU A 37 -2.97 -10.48 -17.98
C GLU A 37 -2.04 -10.79 -16.80
N LYS A 38 -2.53 -10.70 -15.56
CA LYS A 38 -1.67 -10.66 -14.36
C LYS A 38 -1.86 -11.79 -13.38
N SER A 39 -2.94 -12.58 -13.44
CA SER A 39 -3.17 -13.65 -12.46
C SER A 39 -2.02 -14.64 -12.36
N GLN A 40 -1.46 -15.08 -13.49
CA GLN A 40 -0.35 -16.05 -13.50
C GLN A 40 0.92 -15.49 -12.83
N ILE A 41 1.33 -14.26 -13.18
CA ILE A 41 2.55 -13.66 -12.62
C ILE A 41 2.37 -13.32 -11.13
N ILE A 42 1.17 -12.90 -10.73
CA ILE A 42 0.84 -12.65 -9.32
C ILE A 42 0.94 -13.95 -8.51
N GLN A 43 0.33 -15.04 -9.00
CA GLN A 43 0.42 -16.35 -8.36
C GLN A 43 1.87 -16.80 -8.20
N GLN A 44 2.68 -16.70 -9.26
CA GLN A 44 4.10 -17.04 -9.19
C GLN A 44 4.88 -16.23 -8.13
N LYS A 45 4.62 -14.92 -8.03
CA LYS A 45 5.25 -14.05 -7.01
C LYS A 45 4.80 -14.38 -5.59
N LEU A 46 3.54 -14.75 -5.40
CA LEU A 46 3.02 -15.12 -4.09
C LEU A 46 3.54 -16.50 -3.66
N HIS A 47 3.48 -17.50 -4.56
CA HIS A 47 3.97 -18.85 -4.31
C HIS A 47 5.45 -18.90 -3.96
N SER A 48 6.29 -18.10 -4.64
CA SER A 48 7.72 -18.01 -4.31
C SER A 48 8.00 -17.46 -2.90
N ASN A 49 7.01 -16.81 -2.29
CA ASN A 49 7.04 -16.29 -0.92
C ASN A 49 6.20 -17.11 0.08
N GLY A 50 5.60 -18.23 -0.38
CA GLY A 50 4.73 -19.08 0.43
C GLY A 50 3.40 -18.41 0.81
N LEU A 51 2.86 -17.59 -0.10
CA LEU A 51 1.59 -16.87 0.02
C LEU A 51 0.65 -17.32 -1.11
N GLU A 52 -0.66 -17.12 -0.90
CA GLU A 52 -1.72 -17.38 -1.88
C GLU A 52 -2.53 -16.10 -2.10
N ILE A 53 -3.23 -15.97 -3.24
CA ILE A 53 -3.95 -14.74 -3.59
C ILE A 53 -5.29 -14.60 -2.83
N ASP A 54 -5.86 -15.71 -2.37
CA ASP A 54 -7.13 -15.84 -1.63
C ASP A 54 -6.95 -16.08 -0.12
N ASP A 55 -5.73 -15.88 0.38
CA ASP A 55 -5.38 -15.85 1.80
C ASP A 55 -4.28 -14.80 2.03
N LEU A 56 -4.64 -13.52 1.85
CA LEU A 56 -3.66 -12.44 1.79
C LEU A 56 -4.07 -11.18 2.55
N ASN A 57 -3.26 -10.78 3.54
CA ASN A 57 -3.21 -9.40 4.02
C ASN A 57 -1.96 -8.71 3.48
N LEU A 58 -2.08 -7.42 3.18
CA LEU A 58 -1.05 -6.60 2.55
C LEU A 58 -0.65 -5.40 3.40
N VAL A 59 0.58 -4.92 3.19
CA VAL A 59 1.05 -3.58 3.55
C VAL A 59 1.85 -3.03 2.36
N PHE A 60 1.58 -1.78 1.98
CA PHE A 60 2.39 -1.05 1.01
C PHE A 60 3.36 -0.11 1.73
N VAL A 61 4.62 -0.08 1.31
CA VAL A 61 5.64 0.83 1.86
C VAL A 61 6.31 1.60 0.74
N ALA A 62 6.10 2.91 0.69
CA ALA A 62 6.65 3.79 -0.33
C ALA A 62 7.79 4.65 0.22
N TYR A 63 8.81 4.88 -0.61
CA TYR A 63 9.94 5.77 -0.33
C TYR A 63 10.01 6.86 -1.40
N LYS A 64 9.90 8.11 -0.96
CA LYS A 64 9.86 9.26 -1.87
C LYS A 64 11.19 9.55 -2.55
N ASP A 65 12.32 9.35 -1.86
CA ASP A 65 13.64 9.70 -2.40
C ASP A 65 14.03 8.83 -3.59
N CYS A 66 13.98 7.50 -3.44
CA CYS A 66 14.36 6.53 -4.46
C CYS A 66 13.22 6.19 -5.41
N GLY A 67 11.99 6.61 -5.10
CA GLY A 67 10.83 6.36 -5.96
C GLY A 67 10.49 4.88 -6.03
N GLU A 68 10.39 4.22 -4.88
CA GLU A 68 10.07 2.80 -4.76
C GLU A 68 8.81 2.60 -3.92
N LEU A 69 8.01 1.60 -4.29
CA LEU A 69 6.88 1.08 -3.52
C LEU A 69 7.07 -0.41 -3.33
N GLU A 70 7.29 -0.83 -2.11
CA GLU A 70 7.40 -2.23 -1.69
C GLU A 70 6.03 -2.77 -1.30
N VAL A 71 5.76 -4.00 -1.70
CA VAL A 71 4.55 -4.74 -1.32
C VAL A 71 4.95 -5.84 -0.37
N TYR A 72 4.30 -5.87 0.78
CA TYR A 72 4.46 -6.89 1.80
C TYR A 72 3.16 -7.66 1.94
N GLY A 73 3.25 -8.97 2.13
CA GLY A 73 2.10 -9.86 2.30
C GLY A 73 2.29 -10.89 3.40
N LYS A 74 1.18 -11.33 4.00
CA LYS A 74 1.12 -12.43 4.96
C LYS A 74 -0.19 -13.19 4.77
N ARG A 75 -0.25 -14.43 5.24
CA ARG A 75 -1.55 -15.12 5.37
C ARG A 75 -2.44 -14.40 6.38
N THR A 76 -3.76 -14.52 6.23
CA THR A 76 -4.74 -13.89 7.13
C THR A 76 -4.54 -14.33 8.58
N THR A 77 -4.04 -15.56 8.78
CA THR A 77 -3.75 -16.18 10.09
C THR A 77 -2.38 -15.84 10.67
N GLU A 78 -1.47 -15.28 9.88
CA GLU A 78 -0.11 -14.92 10.32
C GLU A 78 -0.06 -13.47 10.83
N THR A 79 1.00 -13.12 11.56
CA THR A 79 1.23 -11.73 12.03
C THR A 79 2.39 -11.05 11.31
N THR A 80 3.35 -11.83 10.80
CA THR A 80 4.59 -11.34 10.19
C THR A 80 4.47 -11.28 8.67
N TYR A 81 4.71 -10.10 8.11
CA TYR A 81 4.73 -9.83 6.68
C TYR A 81 6.04 -10.22 6.02
N LYS A 82 5.95 -10.70 4.77
CA LYS A 82 7.07 -10.99 3.87
C LYS A 82 7.03 -10.03 2.69
N LYS A 83 8.20 -9.59 2.24
CA LYS A 83 8.29 -8.74 1.04
C LYS A 83 7.97 -9.59 -0.19
N ILE A 84 6.94 -9.19 -0.94
CA ILE A 84 6.53 -9.85 -2.19
C ILE A 84 7.37 -9.28 -3.35
N ASP A 85 7.41 -7.95 -3.48
CA ASP A 85 8.07 -7.30 -4.62
C ASP A 85 8.34 -5.78 -4.37
N THR A 86 9.06 -5.14 -5.29
CA THR A 86 9.31 -3.70 -5.35
C THR A 86 8.91 -3.14 -6.72
N TYR A 87 8.16 -2.05 -6.69
CA TYR A 87 7.67 -1.34 -7.87
C TYR A 87 8.30 0.06 -7.94
N LYS A 88 8.69 0.48 -9.15
CA LYS A 88 9.21 1.83 -9.37
C LYS A 88 8.05 2.83 -9.48
N ILE A 89 8.09 3.88 -8.66
CA ILE A 89 7.26 5.08 -8.81
C ILE A 89 7.84 5.90 -9.96
N ARG A 90 7.04 6.17 -11.00
CA ARG A 90 7.54 6.72 -12.27
C ARG A 90 7.89 8.20 -12.23
N ALA A 91 7.25 8.94 -11.35
CA ALA A 91 7.47 10.37 -11.18
C ALA A 91 7.26 10.78 -9.73
N ARG A 92 7.99 11.80 -9.30
CA ARG A 92 7.90 12.39 -7.96
C ARG A 92 7.42 13.82 -8.10
N SER A 93 6.50 14.23 -7.24
CA SER A 93 6.14 15.63 -7.05
C SER A 93 6.77 16.18 -5.78
N GLY A 94 7.21 17.43 -5.84
CA GLY A 94 7.74 18.14 -4.68
C GLY A 94 9.10 17.66 -4.19
N LYS A 95 9.41 18.05 -2.95
CA LYS A 95 10.63 17.74 -2.19
C LYS A 95 10.34 16.76 -1.04
N LEU A 96 11.37 16.34 -0.33
CA LEU A 96 11.17 15.62 0.93
C LEU A 96 10.51 16.54 1.96
N GLY A 97 9.60 15.96 2.73
CA GLY A 97 8.68 16.63 3.63
C GLY A 97 7.21 16.30 3.33
N PRO A 98 6.33 16.41 4.34
CA PRO A 98 4.93 16.02 4.21
C PRO A 98 4.14 17.01 3.34
N LYS A 99 3.00 16.53 2.81
CA LYS A 99 1.97 17.38 2.22
C LYS A 99 1.21 18.10 3.33
N ARG A 100 1.11 19.43 3.27
CA ARG A 100 0.47 20.25 4.31
C ARG A 100 -0.62 21.17 3.77
N MET A 101 -0.72 21.38 2.46
CA MET A 101 -1.74 22.25 1.89
C MET A 101 -2.18 21.82 0.48
N GLU A 102 -3.38 22.20 0.08
CA GLU A 102 -3.81 22.09 -1.31
C GLU A 102 -2.86 22.90 -2.22
N GLY A 103 -2.45 22.32 -3.35
CA GLY A 103 -1.57 23.00 -4.30
C GLY A 103 -0.08 23.09 -3.93
N ASP A 104 0.40 22.47 -2.84
CA ASP A 104 1.84 22.40 -2.53
C ASP A 104 2.64 21.42 -3.42
N PHE A 105 1.96 20.68 -4.28
CA PHE A 105 2.55 19.66 -5.15
C PHE A 105 3.40 18.61 -4.41
N GLN A 106 3.10 18.34 -3.13
CA GLN A 106 3.80 17.35 -2.32
C GLN A 106 3.07 16.01 -2.34
N THR A 107 3.80 14.91 -2.45
CA THR A 107 3.32 13.60 -1.97
C THR A 107 3.38 13.58 -0.44
N PRO A 108 2.33 13.12 0.27
CA PRO A 108 2.34 13.05 1.73
C PRO A 108 3.42 12.12 2.28
N GLU A 109 3.75 12.30 3.57
CA GLU A 109 4.64 11.42 4.35
C GLU A 109 3.89 11.08 5.64
N GLY A 110 3.82 9.80 5.98
CA GLY A 110 3.02 9.34 7.11
C GLY A 110 2.45 7.93 6.94
N ILE A 111 1.52 7.60 7.85
CA ILE A 111 0.85 6.30 7.94
C ILE A 111 -0.59 6.44 7.42
N TYR A 112 -0.92 5.72 6.36
CA TYR A 112 -2.20 5.77 5.65
C TYR A 112 -2.80 4.37 5.47
N TYR A 113 -3.98 4.30 4.88
CA TYR A 113 -4.55 3.07 4.35
C TYR A 113 -5.35 3.35 3.07
N ILE A 114 -5.49 2.33 2.23
CA ILE A 114 -6.37 2.35 1.07
C ILE A 114 -7.82 2.31 1.55
N ASP A 115 -8.62 3.27 1.10
CA ASP A 115 -10.07 3.33 1.34
C ASP A 115 -10.90 3.36 0.04
N THR A 116 -10.24 3.57 -1.09
CA THR A 116 -10.90 3.77 -2.38
C THR A 116 -10.30 2.85 -3.44
N PHE A 117 -11.16 2.10 -4.14
CA PHE A 117 -10.81 1.25 -5.27
C PHE A 117 -11.51 1.80 -6.51
N ASN A 118 -10.74 2.40 -7.42
CA ASN A 118 -11.29 3.09 -8.59
C ASN A 118 -10.90 2.37 -9.90
N PRO A 119 -11.82 1.55 -10.46
CA PRO A 119 -11.60 0.85 -11.72
C PRO A 119 -11.84 1.74 -12.96
N THR A 120 -12.38 2.95 -12.76
CA THR A 120 -12.73 3.92 -13.82
C THR A 120 -11.84 5.15 -13.84
N SER A 121 -10.68 5.08 -13.17
CA SER A 121 -9.73 6.18 -13.07
C SER A 121 -9.38 6.78 -14.43
N GLN A 122 -9.18 8.10 -14.48
CA GLN A 122 -8.62 8.75 -15.68
C GLN A 122 -7.18 8.27 -15.97
N TYR A 123 -6.52 7.64 -14.98
CA TYR A 123 -5.16 7.10 -15.08
C TYR A 123 -5.16 5.55 -15.03
N HIS A 124 -6.07 4.91 -15.77
CA HIS A 124 -6.28 3.46 -15.87
C HIS A 124 -6.96 2.79 -14.67
N LEU A 125 -6.21 2.40 -13.64
CA LEU A 125 -6.72 1.88 -12.37
C LEU A 125 -6.12 2.74 -11.24
N SER A 126 -6.81 2.89 -10.12
CA SER A 126 -6.22 3.59 -8.98
C SER A 126 -6.74 3.14 -7.61
N LEU A 127 -5.85 3.23 -6.63
CA LEU A 127 -6.09 2.96 -5.21
C LEU A 127 -5.91 4.27 -4.45
N GLY A 128 -6.98 4.78 -3.84
CA GLY A 128 -6.95 6.03 -3.06
C GLY A 128 -6.56 5.76 -1.62
N ILE A 129 -5.70 6.62 -1.07
CA ILE A 129 -5.34 6.59 0.35
C ILE A 129 -6.16 7.61 1.12
N ASN A 130 -6.33 7.38 2.42
CA ASN A 130 -7.10 8.25 3.33
C ASN A 130 -6.43 9.59 3.69
N TYR A 131 -5.67 10.21 2.77
CA TYR A 131 -5.10 11.55 2.96
C TYR A 131 -6.18 12.63 2.72
N PRO A 132 -6.27 13.68 3.56
CA PRO A 132 -5.51 13.87 4.79
C PRO A 132 -6.03 12.95 5.91
N ASN A 133 -5.12 12.37 6.70
CA ASN A 133 -5.50 11.57 7.87
C ASN A 133 -5.60 12.46 9.15
N GLN A 134 -5.77 11.83 10.32
CA GLN A 134 -5.84 12.58 11.59
C GLN A 134 -4.54 13.34 11.92
N ALA A 135 -3.38 12.75 11.67
CA ALA A 135 -2.08 13.39 11.91
C ALA A 135 -1.89 14.60 10.99
N ASP A 136 -2.25 14.47 9.71
CA ASP A 136 -2.18 15.57 8.74
C ASP A 136 -3.03 16.76 9.15
N ARG A 137 -4.29 16.50 9.52
CA ARG A 137 -5.22 17.56 9.98
C ARG A 137 -4.75 18.28 11.24
N LYS A 138 -4.03 17.61 12.13
CA LYS A 138 -3.50 18.23 13.35
C LYS A 138 -2.18 18.99 13.13
N LYS A 139 -1.38 18.57 12.14
CA LYS A 139 -0.09 19.19 11.82
C LYS A 139 -0.18 20.35 10.84
N SER A 140 -1.26 20.46 10.07
CA SER A 140 -1.43 21.58 9.14
C SER A 140 -2.11 22.76 9.83
N THR A 141 -1.61 23.97 9.55
CA THR A 141 -2.26 25.24 9.89
C THR A 141 -3.20 25.73 8.80
N GLU A 142 -3.22 25.06 7.64
CA GLU A 142 -3.97 25.49 6.47
C GLU A 142 -5.42 25.00 6.50
N LYS A 143 -6.33 25.84 5.99
CA LYS A 143 -7.76 25.50 5.95
C LYS A 143 -8.08 24.35 4.99
N LYS A 144 -7.27 24.19 3.94
CA LYS A 144 -7.43 23.16 2.91
C LYS A 144 -6.12 22.40 2.74
N LEU A 145 -6.13 21.12 3.09
CA LEU A 145 -5.00 20.21 2.89
C LEU A 145 -4.99 19.59 1.49
N GLY A 146 -6.10 19.71 0.75
CA GLY A 146 -6.37 18.96 -0.47
C GLY A 146 -6.84 17.53 -0.15
N GLY A 147 -6.66 16.63 -1.11
CA GLY A 147 -7.08 15.24 -1.04
C GLY A 147 -6.53 14.49 -2.25
N ASP A 148 -7.28 13.47 -2.69
CA ASP A 148 -7.08 12.79 -3.98
C ASP A 148 -5.64 12.29 -4.20
N ILE A 149 -5.07 11.66 -3.17
CA ILE A 149 -3.78 10.99 -3.27
C ILE A 149 -4.02 9.52 -3.64
N TYR A 150 -3.51 9.12 -4.80
CA TYR A 150 -3.71 7.80 -5.37
C TYR A 150 -2.39 7.11 -5.71
N ILE A 151 -2.39 5.78 -5.60
CA ILE A 151 -1.50 4.89 -6.34
C ILE A 151 -2.22 4.57 -7.64
N HIS A 152 -1.67 4.93 -8.80
CA HIS A 152 -2.40 4.82 -10.07
C HIS A 152 -1.51 4.45 -11.27
N GLY A 153 -2.14 4.17 -12.42
CA GLY A 153 -1.45 3.93 -13.69
C GLY A 153 -0.90 5.20 -14.33
N SER A 154 -0.64 5.21 -15.63
CA SER A 154 -0.01 6.33 -16.34
C SER A 154 1.36 6.74 -15.73
N ASN A 155 1.88 7.90 -16.10
CA ASN A 155 3.21 8.40 -15.67
C ASN A 155 3.18 9.83 -15.11
N VAL A 156 2.01 10.48 -15.04
CA VAL A 156 1.87 11.89 -14.63
C VAL A 156 1.43 12.00 -13.17
N THR A 157 1.90 13.02 -12.46
CA THR A 157 1.52 13.25 -11.07
C THR A 157 1.72 14.71 -10.65
N VAL A 158 0.88 15.18 -9.73
CA VAL A 158 1.04 16.43 -8.97
C VAL A 158 1.00 16.19 -7.45
N GLY A 159 1.23 14.95 -7.02
CA GLY A 159 1.24 14.52 -5.61
C GLY A 159 0.98 13.03 -5.38
N CYS A 160 0.41 12.34 -6.37
CA CYS A 160 0.16 10.90 -6.39
C CYS A 160 1.43 10.04 -6.58
N LEU A 161 1.25 8.71 -6.48
CA LEU A 161 2.28 7.68 -6.66
C LEU A 161 2.04 6.95 -8.00
N PRO A 162 2.48 7.49 -9.16
CA PRO A 162 2.26 6.88 -10.46
C PRO A 162 3.13 5.64 -10.61
N MET A 163 2.51 4.55 -11.01
CA MET A 163 3.16 3.30 -11.38
C MET A 163 3.29 3.30 -12.90
N THR A 164 2.77 2.30 -13.58
CA THR A 164 2.45 2.35 -15.02
C THR A 164 1.12 1.63 -15.18
N ASP A 165 0.47 1.71 -16.34
CA ASP A 165 -0.73 0.91 -16.60
C ASP A 165 -0.48 -0.58 -16.41
N ASP A 166 0.71 -1.07 -16.78
CA ASP A 166 1.12 -2.45 -16.58
C ASP A 166 1.22 -2.81 -15.08
N LYS A 167 1.90 -1.96 -14.30
CA LYS A 167 2.20 -2.25 -12.89
C LYS A 167 1.04 -1.98 -11.94
N ILE A 168 0.17 -1.03 -12.25
CA ILE A 168 -1.01 -0.79 -11.43
C ILE A 168 -2.00 -1.95 -11.47
N LYS A 169 -2.06 -2.70 -12.58
CA LYS A 169 -2.88 -3.93 -12.65
C LYS A 169 -2.49 -4.91 -11.56
N GLU A 170 -1.20 -5.13 -11.33
CA GLU A 170 -0.70 -6.03 -10.28
C GLU A 170 -1.12 -5.54 -8.89
N LEU A 171 -0.83 -4.28 -8.55
CA LEU A 171 -1.15 -3.69 -7.25
C LEU A 171 -2.66 -3.64 -6.98
N TYR A 172 -3.45 -3.31 -7.99
CA TYR A 172 -4.91 -3.28 -7.90
C TYR A 172 -5.48 -4.66 -7.61
N LEU A 173 -4.98 -5.70 -8.30
CA LEU A 173 -5.40 -7.07 -8.04
C LEU A 173 -5.01 -7.56 -6.66
N TYR A 174 -3.79 -7.28 -6.20
CA TYR A 174 -3.41 -7.56 -4.82
C TYR A 174 -4.42 -6.93 -3.83
N ALA A 175 -4.71 -5.64 -4.01
CA ALA A 175 -5.56 -4.90 -3.08
C ALA A 175 -7.02 -5.38 -3.10
N ILE A 176 -7.63 -5.67 -4.25
CA ILE A 176 -9.02 -6.15 -4.29
C ILE A 176 -9.17 -7.58 -3.73
N ASN A 177 -8.15 -8.44 -3.86
CA ASN A 177 -8.18 -9.76 -3.25
C ASN A 177 -8.01 -9.67 -1.74
N ALA A 178 -7.05 -8.89 -1.23
CA ALA A 178 -6.92 -8.66 0.21
C ALA A 178 -8.21 -8.06 0.82
N LYS A 179 -8.87 -7.14 0.11
CA LYS A 179 -10.17 -6.59 0.51
C LYS A 179 -11.28 -7.64 0.49
N ASN A 180 -11.30 -8.51 -0.53
CA ASN A 180 -12.22 -9.63 -0.65
C ASN A 180 -12.07 -10.62 0.51
N ASP A 181 -10.85 -10.81 1.00
CA ASP A 181 -10.51 -11.71 2.11
C ASP A 181 -10.67 -11.05 3.49
N GLY A 182 -11.26 -9.84 3.52
CA GLY A 182 -11.67 -9.16 4.74
C GLY A 182 -10.74 -8.04 5.21
N GLN A 183 -9.62 -7.76 4.54
CA GLN A 183 -8.74 -6.65 4.90
C GLN A 183 -9.39 -5.30 4.50
N THR A 184 -10.18 -4.73 5.40
CA THR A 184 -10.98 -3.54 5.09
C THR A 184 -10.19 -2.25 4.98
N LYS A 185 -9.05 -2.15 5.68
CA LYS A 185 -8.08 -1.05 5.64
C LYS A 185 -6.72 -1.65 5.31
N ILE A 186 -6.24 -1.43 4.09
CA ILE A 186 -4.93 -1.95 3.66
C ILE A 186 -3.88 -0.87 3.93
N PRO A 187 -2.92 -1.07 4.86
CA PRO A 187 -1.98 -0.02 5.25
C PRO A 187 -1.07 0.41 4.10
N VAL A 188 -0.79 1.71 4.06
CA VAL A 188 0.16 2.35 3.14
C VAL A 188 1.06 3.27 3.97
N TYR A 189 2.34 2.94 4.08
CA TYR A 189 3.32 3.78 4.76
C TYR A 189 4.11 4.54 3.72
N ILE A 190 4.18 5.87 3.84
CA ILE A 190 4.95 6.70 2.92
C ILE A 190 6.05 7.40 3.71
N PHE A 191 7.28 6.94 3.50
CA PHE A 191 8.47 7.45 4.13
C PHE A 191 9.23 8.40 3.19
N PRO A 192 9.96 9.39 3.73
CA PRO A 192 10.78 10.28 2.90
C PRO A 192 11.87 9.49 2.15
N TYR A 193 12.44 8.48 2.80
CA TYR A 193 13.51 7.61 2.31
C TYR A 193 13.55 6.31 3.11
N LYS A 194 14.41 5.36 2.74
CA LYS A 194 14.71 4.19 3.59
C LYS A 194 15.44 4.66 4.85
N MET A 195 14.71 4.81 5.96
CA MET A 195 15.17 5.48 7.18
C MET A 195 16.13 4.65 8.05
N THR A 196 17.13 4.00 7.44
CA THR A 196 18.26 3.39 8.17
C THR A 196 18.97 4.45 9.00
N ASP A 197 19.68 4.06 10.06
CA ASP A 197 20.39 5.01 10.93
C ASP A 197 21.36 5.89 10.14
N ILE A 198 22.11 5.29 9.20
CA ILE A 198 23.02 6.01 8.31
C ILE A 198 22.28 7.06 7.47
N HIS A 199 21.17 6.70 6.80
CA HIS A 199 20.42 7.68 6.02
C HIS A 199 19.81 8.74 6.92
N PHE A 200 19.31 8.37 8.08
CA PHE A 200 18.69 9.29 9.02
C PHE A 200 19.69 10.36 9.49
N ASP A 201 20.91 9.96 9.87
CA ASP A 201 21.97 10.90 10.27
C ASP A 201 22.38 11.82 9.12
N LEU A 202 22.53 11.27 7.91
CA LEU A 202 22.85 12.06 6.71
C LEU A 202 21.76 13.11 6.41
N TYR A 203 20.49 12.73 6.46
CA TYR A 203 19.38 13.63 6.20
C TYR A 203 19.15 14.63 7.33
N LYS A 204 19.41 14.26 8.58
CA LYS A 204 19.40 15.18 9.73
C LYS A 204 20.43 16.29 9.58
N LEU A 205 21.65 15.96 9.13
CA LEU A 205 22.68 16.96 8.83
C LEU A 205 22.28 17.85 7.64
N LYS A 206 21.74 17.24 6.58
CA LYS A 206 21.32 17.96 5.36
C LYS A 206 20.19 18.96 5.60
N TYR A 207 19.30 18.69 6.55
CA TYR A 207 18.13 19.52 6.89
C TYR A 207 18.24 20.13 8.29
N ALA A 208 19.47 20.39 8.76
CA ALA A 208 19.71 20.95 10.08
C ALA A 208 19.10 22.35 10.28
N ASP A 209 18.85 23.08 9.20
CA ASP A 209 18.16 24.37 9.17
C ASP A 209 16.63 24.26 9.28
N ASN A 210 16.08 23.04 9.25
CA ASN A 210 14.65 22.76 9.39
C ASN A 210 14.38 21.77 10.55
N PRO A 211 14.47 22.24 11.81
CA PRO A 211 14.32 21.39 12.99
C PRO A 211 12.94 20.75 13.10
N GLU A 212 11.88 21.39 12.61
CA GLU A 212 10.52 20.84 12.63
C GLU A 212 10.38 19.63 11.70
N LEU A 213 10.97 19.69 10.50
CA LEU A 213 11.00 18.56 9.58
C LEU A 213 11.80 17.39 10.16
N VAL A 214 12.95 17.67 10.78
CA VAL A 214 13.78 16.65 11.44
C VAL A 214 13.03 16.03 12.64
N ALA A 215 12.30 16.81 13.42
CA ALA A 215 11.47 16.31 14.52
C ALA A 215 10.34 15.41 14.01
N PHE A 216 9.69 15.81 12.90
CA PHE A 216 8.69 14.99 12.23
C PHE A 216 9.27 13.66 11.73
N TRP A 217 10.44 13.68 11.09
CA TRP A 217 11.11 12.45 10.64
C TRP A 217 11.59 11.60 11.81
N SER A 218 12.03 12.19 12.91
CA SER A 218 12.37 11.44 14.14
C SER A 218 11.16 10.63 14.63
N ASN A 219 9.97 11.25 14.66
CA ASN A 219 8.74 10.55 15.04
C ASN A 219 8.37 9.45 14.04
N LEU A 220 8.49 9.72 12.74
CA LEU A 220 8.16 8.73 11.70
C LEU A 220 9.15 7.55 11.68
N LYS A 221 10.43 7.78 12.03
CA LYS A 221 11.47 6.75 12.11
C LYS A 221 11.11 5.67 13.14
N VAL A 222 10.48 6.03 14.26
CA VAL A 222 10.04 5.05 15.27
C VAL A 222 9.14 3.98 14.65
N GLY A 223 8.16 4.40 13.83
CA GLY A 223 7.29 3.48 13.10
C GLY A 223 8.03 2.71 12.00
N TYR A 224 8.93 3.38 11.28
CA TYR A 224 9.79 2.70 10.29
C TYR A 224 10.60 1.56 10.93
N ASP A 225 11.32 1.84 12.02
CA ASP A 225 12.16 0.86 12.71
C ASP A 225 11.31 -0.30 13.25
N LYS A 226 10.14 0.01 13.85
CA LYS A 226 9.22 -1.02 14.36
C LYS A 226 8.74 -1.96 13.24
N PHE A 227 8.26 -1.40 12.13
CA PHE A 227 7.85 -2.23 10.99
C PHE A 227 9.04 -2.99 10.40
N MET A 228 10.22 -2.37 10.32
CA MET A 228 11.37 -3.03 9.72
C MET A 228 11.95 -4.16 10.57
N ASN A 229 11.89 -4.06 11.89
CA ASN A 229 12.36 -5.09 12.80
C ASN A 229 11.34 -6.22 12.94
N ASP A 230 10.08 -5.87 13.17
CA ASP A 230 9.05 -6.86 13.53
C ASP A 230 8.35 -7.43 12.30
N LYS A 231 8.30 -6.66 11.20
CA LYS A 231 7.47 -6.92 10.02
C LYS A 231 6.00 -7.18 10.40
N GLN A 232 5.50 -6.45 11.39
CA GLN A 232 4.10 -6.48 11.82
C GLN A 232 3.41 -5.15 11.51
N GLU A 233 2.09 -5.18 11.37
CA GLU A 233 1.30 -3.96 11.15
C GLU A 233 1.51 -2.97 12.31
N LEU A 234 1.61 -1.68 11.98
CA LEU A 234 1.87 -0.65 12.99
C LEU A 234 0.59 -0.35 13.76
N ALA A 235 0.59 -0.64 15.05
CA ALA A 235 -0.35 -0.05 15.97
C ALA A 235 0.09 1.39 16.26
N TYR A 236 -0.83 2.35 16.23
CA TYR A 236 -0.53 3.72 16.61
C TYR A 236 -1.76 4.52 17.04
N THR A 237 -1.52 5.59 17.79
CA THR A 237 -2.48 6.68 18.02
C THR A 237 -1.89 8.02 17.59
N VAL A 238 -2.73 9.05 17.45
CA VAL A 238 -2.28 10.40 17.08
C VAL A 238 -2.58 11.39 18.21
N ASP A 239 -1.54 11.96 18.81
CA ASP A 239 -1.65 12.93 19.92
C ASP A 239 -2.28 14.27 19.48
N LYS A 240 -2.45 15.21 20.42
CA LYS A 240 -3.05 16.53 20.12
C LYS A 240 -2.22 17.38 19.15
N SER A 241 -0.91 17.13 19.05
CA SER A 241 0.05 17.81 18.17
C SER A 241 0.24 17.08 16.82
N GLY A 242 -0.52 16.01 16.59
CA GLY A 242 -0.48 15.21 15.38
C GLY A 242 0.69 14.22 15.31
N ASN A 243 1.44 14.01 16.39
CA ASN A 243 2.52 13.00 16.41
C ASN A 243 1.94 11.59 16.56
N TYR A 244 2.63 10.62 15.95
CA TYR A 244 2.34 9.20 16.10
C TYR A 244 2.89 8.67 17.42
N ASN A 245 2.09 7.94 18.17
CA ASN A 245 2.53 7.11 19.30
C ASN A 245 2.36 5.65 18.91
N PHE A 246 3.47 4.95 18.66
CA PHE A 246 3.52 3.55 18.23
C PHE A 246 3.54 2.56 19.40
#